data_AF-A0A2X3ES03-F1
#
_entry.id   AF-A0A2X3ES03-F1
#
_cell.length_a   1.000
_cell.length_b   1.000
_cell.length_c   1.000
_cell.angle_alpha   90.00
_cell.angle_beta   90.00
_cell.angle_gamma   90.00
#
_symmetry.space_group_name_H-M   'P 1'
#
loop_
_entity.id
_entity.type
_entity.pdbx_description
1 polymer ?
#
loop_
_entity_poly.entity_id
_entity_poly.type
_entity_poly.pdbx_seq_one_letter_code
_entity_poly.pdbx_strand_id
1 'polypeptide(L)' 'MIRFTLSQLAAIAHGERQGSDVAIDEVTTDTRKVTAGCLFVALKGERFDAP' A
#
# COMPACT_ATOMS: atom_id res chain seq x y z
N MET A 1 8.00 11.11 3.11
CA MET A 1 8.04 10.03 2.10
C MET A 1 8.05 10.66 0.71
N ILE A 2 8.47 9.93 -0.33
CA ILE A 2 8.28 10.35 -1.73
C ILE A 2 6.85 9.95 -2.13
N ARG A 3 6.13 10.84 -2.83
CA ARG A 3 4.76 10.60 -3.33
C ARG A 3 4.82 9.79 -4.62
N PHE A 4 4.03 8.72 -4.70
CA PHE A 4 3.91 7.85 -5.88
C PHE A 4 2.45 7.63 -6.25
N THR A 5 2.18 7.21 -7.48
CA THR A 5 0.85 6.73 -7.89
C THR A 5 0.74 5.22 -7.74
N LEU A 6 -0.49 4.71 -7.61
CA LEU A 6 -0.75 3.27 -7.56
C LEU A 6 -0.27 2.56 -8.84
N SER A 7 -0.37 3.22 -10.00
CA SER A 7 0.17 2.74 -11.27
C SER A 7 1.69 2.57 -11.26
N GLN A 8 2.43 3.53 -10.70
CA GLN A 8 3.89 3.43 -10.54
C GLN A 8 4.25 2.27 -9.60
N LEU A 9 3.54 2.15 -8.48
CA LEU A 9 3.78 1.07 -7.52
C LEU A 9 3.54 -0.30 -8.14
N ALA A 10 2.45 -0.47 -8.88
CA ALA A 10 2.13 -1.72 -9.58
C ALA A 10 3.23 -2.10 -10.59
N ALA A 11 3.74 -1.13 -11.35
CA ALA A 11 4.82 -1.36 -12.30
C ALA A 11 6.15 -1.78 -11.62
N ILE A 12 6.50 -1.16 -10.49
CA ILE A 12 7.75 -1.45 -9.75
C ILE A 12 7.66 -2.78 -9.00
N ALA A 13 6.50 -3.06 -8.38
CA ALA A 13 6.28 -4.27 -7.60
C ALA A 13 5.92 -5.49 -8.47
N HIS A 14 5.79 -5.31 -9.79
CA HIS A 14 5.24 -6.31 -10.70
C HIS A 14 3.86 -6.83 -10.24
N GLY A 15 3.07 -5.94 -9.65
CA GLY A 15 1.74 -6.21 -9.15
C GLY A 15 0.65 -5.81 -10.14
N GLU A 16 -0.58 -6.24 -9.86
CA GLU A 16 -1.75 -5.83 -10.62
C GLU A 16 -2.47 -4.68 -9.93
N ARG A 17 -2.76 -3.59 -10.68
CA ARG A 17 -3.53 -2.46 -10.17
C ARG A 17 -5.02 -2.76 -10.25
N GLN A 18 -5.67 -2.88 -9.10
CA GLN A 18 -7.13 -2.99 -9.01
C GLN A 18 -7.74 -1.64 -8.56
N GLY A 19 -8.81 -1.19 -9.23
CA GLY A 19 -9.49 0.07 -8.92
C GLY A 19 -8.95 1.28 -9.69
N SER A 20 -9.11 2.48 -9.12
CA SER A 20 -8.66 3.76 -9.71
C SER A 20 -7.19 4.03 -9.42
N ASP A 21 -6.52 4.81 -10.29
CA ASP A 21 -5.17 5.28 -10.01
C ASP A 21 -5.22 6.42 -8.99
N VAL A 22 -4.53 6.26 -7.87
CA VAL A 22 -4.54 7.19 -6.73
C VAL A 22 -3.12 7.56 -6.35
N ALA A 23 -2.95 8.78 -5.83
CA ALA A 23 -1.69 9.19 -5.23
C ALA A 23 -1.58 8.63 -3.81
N ILE A 24 -0.38 8.17 -3.47
CA ILE A 24 -0.01 7.57 -2.19
C ILE A 24 1.00 8.51 -1.54
N ASP A 25 0.65 9.05 -0.38
CA ASP A 25 1.49 10.00 0.36
C ASP A 25 2.35 9.28 1.42
N GLU A 26 1.83 8.19 1.98
CA GLU A 26 2.49 7.39 3.01
C GLU A 26 2.21 5.89 2.81
N VAL A 27 3.05 5.03 3.39
CA VAL A 27 2.89 3.57 3.35
C VAL A 27 3.05 3.03 4.77
N THR A 28 2.17 2.12 5.19
CA THR A 28 2.23 1.48 6.51
C THR A 28 1.86 -0.01 6.43
N THR A 29 2.48 -0.83 7.26
CA THR A 29 2.12 -2.24 7.49
C THR A 29 1.41 -2.46 8.82
N ASP A 30 1.27 -1.40 9.63
CA ASP A 30 0.60 -1.43 10.93
C ASP A 30 -0.78 -0.78 10.79
N THR A 31 -1.85 -1.56 10.96
CA THR A 31 -3.25 -1.09 10.88
C THR A 31 -3.54 0.02 11.89
N ARG A 32 -2.79 0.09 13.00
CA ARG A 32 -2.94 1.12 14.03
C ARG A 32 -2.38 2.48 13.61
N LYS A 33 -1.66 2.54 12.48
CA LYS A 33 -1.02 3.76 11.94
C LYS A 33 -1.63 4.21 10.61
N VAL A 34 -2.77 3.65 10.20
CA VAL A 34 -3.43 4.02 8.95
C VAL A 34 -3.94 5.46 9.04
N THR A 35 -3.56 6.27 8.05
CA THR A 35 -3.97 7.67 7.86
C THR A 35 -4.66 7.84 6.50
N ALA A 36 -5.40 8.93 6.31
CA ALA A 36 -6.04 9.20 5.03
C ALA A 36 -4.98 9.39 3.93
N GLY A 37 -5.11 8.67 2.80
CA GLY A 37 -4.16 8.74 1.69
C GLY A 37 -2.92 7.86 1.85
N CYS A 38 -2.83 7.07 2.92
CA CYS A 38 -1.76 6.08 3.06
C CYS A 38 -2.12 4.75 2.37
N LEU A 39 -1.11 4.08 1.84
CA LEU A 39 -1.20 2.71 1.37
C LEU A 39 -0.93 1.76 2.55
N PHE A 40 -1.90 0.90 2.84
CA PHE A 40 -1.69 -0.21 3.76
C PHE A 40 -1.13 -1.42 3.01
N VAL A 41 -0.04 -2.00 3.53
CA VAL A 41 0.57 -3.22 2.98
C VAL A 41 0.28 -4.39 3.91
N ALA A 42 -0.63 -5.25 3.46
CA ALA A 42 -0.98 -6.49 4.12
C ALA A 42 0.16 -7.51 3.97
N LEU A 43 1.06 -7.57 4.96
CA LEU A 43 2.09 -8.60 5.01
C LEU A 43 1.56 -9.82 5.77
N LYS A 44 1.73 -11.00 5.16
CA LYS A 44 1.52 -12.27 5.85
C LYS A 44 2.71 -12.58 6.73
N GLY A 45 2.50 -12.60 8.04
CA GLY A 45 3.47 -13.03 9.04
C GLY A 45 3.05 -14.33 9.72
N GLU A 46 4.00 -15.04 10.35
CA GLU A 46 3.73 -16.29 11.08
C GLU A 46 2.68 -16.14 12.20
N ARG A 47 2.48 -14.91 12.71
CA ARG A 47 1.55 -14.58 13.80
C ARG A 47 0.45 -13.60 13.41
N PHE A 48 0.43 -13.13 12.17
CA PHE A 48 -0.52 -12.10 11.75
C PHE A 48 -0.79 -12.22 10.24
N ASP A 49 -2.04 -12.55 9.89
CA ASP A 49 -2.57 -12.30 8.55
C ASP A 49 -3.28 -10.94 8.64
N ALA A 50 -2.77 -9.95 7.90
CA ALA A 50 -3.55 -8.77 7.57
C ALA A 50 -4.40 -9.15 6.34
N PRO A 51 -5.73 -9.33 6.47
CA PRO A 51 -6.60 -9.62 5.33
C PRO A 51 -6.80 -8.41 4.42
#